data_AF-A0A5N5LMA1-F1
#
_entry.id   AF-A0A5N5LMA1-F1
#
_cell.length_a   1.000
_cell.length_b   1.000
_cell.length_c   1.000
_cell.angle_alpha   90.00
_cell.angle_beta   90.00
_cell.angle_gamma   90.00
#
_symmetry.space_group_name_H-M   'P 1'
#
loop_
_entity.id
_entity.type
_entity.pdbx_description
1 polymer ?
#
loop_
_entity_poly.entity_id
_entity_poly.type
_entity_poly.pdbx_seq_one_letter_code
_entity_poly.pdbx_strand_id
1 'polypeptide(L)'
;MVENDQTPPSEEMQPLSVTPSTSPSSNPTTPQVMNLEERFQLVRSVGEECIQEEELRNLLEKKPLPICYDGFEPSGRMHIAQGVMKTINVNKLTKAGCKVKIWIADWFAQLNNKMGGDLKKIKTVGEYLIEIWKAVGMDIDGDKVEFLWSSDEINSRAHEYWPLVMDIARRNKLPRIMRCVQIMGRSEQDELTAAQIFYPCMQCADIFFLKVLMLIVADICQLGMDQRKVNVLAREYCDDIKRKNKPIILSHRVLLFPLFKTCVMTLFSLFSFLHKVGLTPHFMNADMLPGLQQGQEKMSKSDPSSSIFMEDEEAEVKTKIKKAYCPPQIVEGNPCLEYIKYIVFPWFHEFKVECNPENGGEKIYKSFEELVADYESGGLHPGDLKPALAKALNTILQPVRDHFSKDPKAKDLLKRVKFLHFISSDHATPLHWTVRSIYLLCLLGGLEMSKSCKGLATELVKCLSESDCVKIENRTYKDCAGEKSPSIPNECAGLRETYFNFKRGQACSCFSLAFYSI
;
A
#
# COMPACT_ATOMS: atom_id res chain seq x y z
N MET A 1 71.41 -39.53 -67.09
CA MET A 1 72.81 -39.66 -66.65
C MET A 1 72.90 -39.11 -65.22
N VAL A 2 73.29 -39.99 -64.29
CA VAL A 2 73.98 -39.73 -62.99
C VAL A 2 73.15 -39.06 -61.87
N GLU A 3 72.61 -39.85 -60.93
CA GLU A 3 73.01 -40.10 -59.50
C GLU A 3 72.47 -39.03 -58.51
N ASN A 4 71.56 -39.33 -57.57
CA ASN A 4 71.62 -40.11 -56.32
C ASN A 4 72.28 -39.35 -55.14
N ASP A 5 71.50 -38.85 -54.16
CA ASP A 5 71.60 -39.24 -52.73
C ASP A 5 70.51 -38.60 -51.83
N GLN A 6 70.28 -39.21 -50.67
CA GLN A 6 69.15 -39.20 -49.73
C GLN A 6 69.02 -37.99 -48.78
N THR A 7 67.79 -37.61 -48.38
CA THR A 7 67.22 -37.54 -46.99
C THR A 7 65.86 -36.78 -46.96
N PRO A 8 64.97 -37.04 -45.97
CA PRO A 8 63.51 -37.17 -46.19
C PRO A 8 62.72 -35.85 -46.13
N PRO A 9 61.53 -35.75 -46.76
CA PRO A 9 60.77 -34.52 -46.78
C PRO A 9 59.81 -34.40 -45.59
N SER A 10 59.85 -33.24 -44.93
CA SER A 10 58.77 -32.71 -44.12
C SER A 10 57.83 -31.90 -45.04
N GLU A 11 56.69 -32.47 -45.43
CA GLU A 11 55.65 -31.73 -46.15
C GLU A 11 54.54 -31.28 -45.19
N GLU A 12 54.47 -29.97 -44.98
CA GLU A 12 53.38 -29.26 -44.30
C GLU A 12 52.34 -28.77 -45.31
N MET A 13 51.09 -29.11 -44.99
CA MET A 13 49.83 -28.36 -45.17
C MET A 13 49.40 -27.90 -46.57
N GLN A 14 48.28 -28.48 -47.03
CA GLN A 14 46.95 -27.84 -46.96
C GLN A 14 45.85 -28.93 -46.92
N PRO A 15 44.94 -28.96 -45.91
CA PRO A 15 43.90 -29.98 -45.85
C PRO A 15 42.55 -29.49 -46.42
N LEU A 16 42.02 -30.27 -47.36
CA LEU A 16 40.63 -30.26 -47.81
C LEU A 16 39.79 -31.23 -46.97
N SER A 17 38.69 -30.71 -46.44
CA SER A 17 37.36 -31.33 -46.38
C SER A 17 37.04 -32.51 -45.41
N VAL A 18 35.95 -32.25 -44.66
CA VAL A 18 34.91 -33.13 -44.09
C VAL A 18 35.01 -33.57 -42.61
N THR A 19 34.06 -33.01 -41.84
CA THR A 19 33.45 -33.28 -40.51
C THR A 19 33.47 -34.73 -39.98
N PRO A 20 33.31 -35.04 -38.65
CA PRO A 20 32.33 -34.42 -37.73
C PRO A 20 32.67 -34.32 -36.20
N SER A 21 31.74 -33.65 -35.49
CA SER A 21 31.41 -33.63 -34.04
C SER A 21 32.37 -33.01 -33.00
N THR A 22 31.89 -31.97 -32.27
CA THR A 22 31.74 -31.94 -30.79
C THR A 22 31.38 -30.53 -30.23
N SER A 23 30.37 -30.52 -29.35
CA SER A 23 30.09 -29.63 -28.19
C SER A 23 30.06 -28.08 -28.33
N PRO A 24 29.00 -27.40 -27.83
CA PRO A 24 28.96 -25.94 -27.77
C PRO A 24 29.72 -25.43 -26.54
N SER A 25 30.84 -24.76 -26.80
CA SER A 25 31.53 -23.92 -25.81
C SER A 25 30.72 -22.63 -25.61
N SER A 26 30.40 -22.36 -24.35
CA SER A 26 29.73 -21.19 -23.82
C SER A 26 30.36 -19.87 -24.29
N ASN A 27 29.56 -19.02 -24.95
CA ASN A 27 29.90 -17.61 -25.14
C ASN A 27 29.33 -16.76 -23.97
N PRO A 28 30.03 -15.71 -23.52
CA PRO A 28 29.59 -14.88 -22.42
C PRO A 28 28.34 -14.08 -22.79
N THR A 29 27.37 -14.08 -21.88
CA THR A 29 26.07 -13.41 -21.98
C THR A 29 26.22 -11.93 -22.34
N THR A 30 26.03 -11.60 -23.61
CA THR A 30 25.71 -10.23 -24.03
C THR A 30 24.27 -9.96 -23.56
N PRO A 31 23.94 -8.82 -22.90
CA PRO A 31 22.57 -8.53 -22.52
C PRO A 31 21.72 -8.52 -23.79
N GLN A 32 20.77 -9.45 -23.91
CA GLN A 32 19.88 -9.47 -25.06
C GLN A 32 19.10 -8.15 -25.08
N VAL A 33 19.35 -7.34 -26.10
CA VAL A 33 18.57 -6.14 -26.38
C VAL A 33 17.20 -6.62 -26.83
N MET A 34 16.21 -6.46 -25.94
CA MET A 34 14.81 -6.81 -26.20
C MET A 34 14.34 -6.10 -27.48
N ASN A 35 13.69 -6.82 -28.38
CA ASN A 35 13.20 -6.21 -29.61
C ASN A 35 12.02 -5.26 -29.32
N LEU A 36 11.68 -4.36 -30.25
CA LEU A 36 10.65 -3.35 -30.04
C LEU A 36 9.27 -3.95 -29.68
N GLU A 37 8.92 -5.09 -30.28
CA GLU A 37 7.62 -5.73 -30.04
C GLU A 37 7.57 -6.35 -28.64
N GLU A 38 8.61 -7.10 -28.25
CA GLU A 38 8.75 -7.63 -26.88
C GLU A 38 8.73 -6.52 -25.84
N ARG A 39 9.44 -5.41 -26.11
CA ARG A 39 9.48 -4.23 -25.26
C ARG A 39 8.10 -3.60 -25.13
N PHE A 40 7.38 -3.45 -26.24
CA PHE A 40 6.03 -2.93 -26.26
C PHE A 40 5.06 -3.82 -25.49
N GLN A 41 5.07 -5.14 -25.72
CA GLN A 41 4.20 -6.09 -25.02
C GLN A 41 4.49 -6.10 -23.51
N LEU A 42 5.77 -6.06 -23.12
CA LEU A 42 6.15 -6.02 -21.71
C LEU A 42 5.62 -4.75 -21.01
N VAL A 43 5.81 -3.57 -21.61
CA VAL A 43 5.30 -2.30 -21.06
C VAL A 43 3.77 -2.28 -21.09
N ARG A 44 3.15 -2.71 -22.19
CA ARG A 44 1.69 -2.75 -22.33
C ARG A 44 1.03 -3.67 -21.30
N SER A 45 1.70 -4.76 -20.90
CA SER A 45 1.22 -5.70 -19.87
C SER A 45 1.15 -5.10 -18.45
N VAL A 46 1.76 -3.94 -18.22
CA VAL A 46 1.71 -3.23 -16.92
C VAL A 46 0.38 -2.51 -16.74
N GLY A 47 -0.17 -1.96 -17.82
CA GLY A 47 -1.42 -1.22 -17.82
C GLY A 47 -2.62 -2.10 -18.18
N GLU A 48 -3.77 -1.81 -17.59
CA GLU A 48 -5.06 -2.28 -18.10
C GLU A 48 -5.48 -1.44 -19.30
N GLU A 49 -5.39 -0.11 -19.16
CA GLU A 49 -5.69 0.87 -20.21
C GLU A 49 -4.39 1.58 -20.64
N CYS A 50 -4.24 1.81 -21.95
CA CYS A 50 -3.16 2.60 -22.53
C CYS A 50 -3.72 3.67 -23.47
N ILE A 51 -3.31 4.94 -23.28
CA ILE A 51 -3.74 6.07 -24.11
C ILE A 51 -2.51 6.90 -24.52
N GLN A 52 -2.07 6.99 -25.78
CA GLN A 52 -2.21 6.14 -26.99
C GLN A 52 -1.41 4.83 -26.97
N GLU A 53 -1.88 3.69 -27.51
CA GLU A 53 -1.00 2.54 -27.78
C GLU A 53 0.00 2.84 -28.91
N GLU A 54 -0.44 3.52 -29.97
CA GLU A 54 0.41 3.96 -31.06
C GLU A 54 1.44 5.00 -30.58
N GLU A 55 1.04 5.90 -29.69
CA GLU A 55 1.95 6.87 -29.06
C GLU A 55 3.02 6.13 -28.23
N LEU A 56 2.63 5.08 -27.49
CA LEU A 56 3.55 4.24 -26.73
C LEU A 56 4.55 3.52 -27.65
N ARG A 57 4.08 2.89 -28.73
CA ARG A 57 4.94 2.21 -29.69
C ARG A 57 5.96 3.18 -30.31
N ASN A 58 5.50 4.34 -30.74
CA ASN A 58 6.35 5.41 -31.28
C ASN A 58 7.37 5.92 -30.25
N LEU A 59 6.98 6.04 -28.98
CA LEU A 59 7.88 6.46 -27.90
C LEU A 59 8.99 5.43 -27.69
N LEU A 60 8.63 4.14 -27.59
CA LEU A 60 9.59 3.05 -27.35
C LEU A 60 10.54 2.85 -28.54
N GLU A 61 10.12 3.20 -29.75
CA GLU A 61 10.99 3.19 -30.94
C GLU A 61 11.98 4.37 -30.93
N LYS A 62 11.51 5.58 -30.62
CA LYS A 62 12.29 6.82 -30.79
C LYS A 62 13.12 7.20 -29.57
N LYS A 63 12.68 6.82 -28.37
CA LYS A 63 13.33 7.20 -27.12
C LYS A 63 13.98 5.98 -26.46
N PRO A 64 15.32 5.96 -26.32
CA PRO A 64 16.00 4.83 -25.71
C PRO A 64 15.65 4.66 -24.24
N LEU A 65 15.55 5.77 -23.49
CA LEU A 65 15.25 5.80 -22.05
C LEU A 65 13.98 6.61 -21.74
N PRO A 66 12.78 6.05 -21.93
CA PRO A 66 11.52 6.64 -21.49
C PRO A 66 11.48 6.83 -19.97
N ILE A 67 10.82 7.89 -19.52
CA ILE A 67 10.62 8.20 -18.10
C ILE A 67 9.17 7.88 -17.74
N CYS A 68 9.00 6.91 -16.85
CA CYS A 68 7.75 6.61 -16.19
C CYS A 68 7.71 7.28 -14.82
N TYR A 69 6.52 7.64 -14.33
CA TYR A 69 6.37 7.99 -12.93
C TYR A 69 5.08 7.43 -12.32
N ASP A 70 5.11 7.24 -11.01
CA ASP A 70 3.93 6.98 -10.19
C ASP A 70 4.05 7.74 -8.85
N GLY A 71 2.90 8.17 -8.31
CA GLY A 71 2.83 9.01 -7.11
C GLY A 71 2.11 8.33 -5.95
N PHE A 72 2.64 8.50 -4.74
CA PHE A 72 2.10 7.87 -3.53
C PHE A 72 1.96 8.88 -2.40
N GLU A 73 0.75 8.98 -1.85
CA GLU A 73 0.50 9.69 -0.57
C GLU A 73 1.01 8.84 0.62
N PRO A 74 1.99 9.33 1.41
CA PRO A 74 2.41 8.65 2.63
C PRO A 74 1.34 8.77 3.72
N SER A 75 0.46 7.78 3.78
CA SER A 75 -0.82 7.83 4.51
C SER A 75 -1.01 6.73 5.56
N GLY A 76 0.01 5.90 5.80
CA GLY A 76 0.02 4.85 6.82
C GLY A 76 0.77 3.61 6.34
N ARG A 77 0.44 2.46 6.93
CA ARG A 77 0.99 1.15 6.56
C ARG A 77 0.76 0.84 5.07
N MET A 78 1.71 0.15 4.45
CA MET A 78 1.65 -0.22 3.03
C MET A 78 0.95 -1.56 2.84
N HIS A 79 -0.05 -1.61 1.96
CA HIS A 79 -0.69 -2.86 1.56
C HIS A 79 0.08 -3.58 0.45
N ILE A 80 -0.18 -4.88 0.30
CA ILE A 80 0.53 -5.73 -0.67
C ILE A 80 0.45 -5.25 -2.12
N ALA A 81 -0.66 -4.63 -2.54
CA ALA A 81 -0.78 -4.04 -3.87
C ALA A 81 0.19 -2.85 -4.07
N GLN A 82 0.35 -2.00 -3.06
CA GLN A 82 1.24 -0.84 -3.12
C GLN A 82 2.71 -1.25 -3.06
N GLY A 83 3.03 -2.39 -2.44
CA GLY A 83 4.40 -2.90 -2.36
C GLY A 83 4.74 -3.89 -3.48
N VAL A 84 4.20 -5.10 -3.41
CA VAL A 84 4.56 -6.22 -4.31
C VAL A 84 4.11 -5.97 -5.75
N MET A 85 2.83 -5.67 -5.98
CA MET A 85 2.31 -5.46 -7.34
C MET A 85 2.96 -4.25 -8.00
N LYS A 86 3.21 -3.18 -7.23
CA LYS A 86 3.99 -2.04 -7.71
C LYS A 86 5.41 -2.43 -8.10
N THR A 87 6.09 -3.22 -7.27
CA THR A 87 7.44 -3.72 -7.56
C THR A 87 7.48 -4.56 -8.83
N ILE A 88 6.51 -5.46 -9.03
CA ILE A 88 6.40 -6.24 -10.28
C ILE A 88 6.29 -5.31 -11.50
N ASN A 89 5.41 -4.31 -11.42
CA ASN A 89 5.19 -3.37 -12.52
C ASN A 89 6.42 -2.49 -12.80
N VAL A 90 7.06 -1.97 -11.75
CA VAL A 90 8.30 -1.18 -11.89
C VAL A 90 9.40 -2.04 -12.51
N ASN A 91 9.60 -3.26 -12.04
CA ASN A 91 10.64 -4.15 -12.55
C ASN A 91 10.37 -4.55 -14.02
N LYS A 92 9.12 -4.65 -14.46
CA LYS A 92 8.79 -4.83 -15.89
C LYS A 92 9.20 -3.61 -16.72
N LEU A 93 8.93 -2.40 -16.22
CA LEU A 93 9.32 -1.15 -16.90
C LEU A 93 10.84 -0.99 -16.96
N THR A 94 11.57 -1.25 -15.87
CA THR A 94 13.03 -1.14 -15.85
C THR A 94 13.68 -2.17 -16.75
N LYS A 95 13.16 -3.41 -16.80
CA LYS A 95 13.57 -4.44 -17.78
C LYS A 95 13.31 -4.03 -19.22
N ALA A 96 12.24 -3.28 -19.47
CA ALA A 96 11.94 -2.68 -20.78
C ALA A 96 12.79 -1.42 -21.07
N GLY A 97 13.78 -1.08 -20.25
CA GLY A 97 14.66 0.06 -20.46
C GLY A 97 14.01 1.42 -20.17
N CYS A 98 12.99 1.47 -19.31
CA CYS A 98 12.44 2.72 -18.80
C CYS A 98 13.15 3.14 -17.49
N LYS A 99 13.34 4.44 -17.30
CA LYS A 99 13.66 5.02 -15.99
C LYS A 99 12.36 5.31 -15.25
N VAL A 100 12.25 4.91 -13.99
CA VAL A 100 11.04 5.06 -13.19
C VAL A 100 11.27 6.05 -12.05
N LYS A 101 10.40 7.04 -11.92
CA LYS A 101 10.38 7.99 -10.81
C LYS A 101 9.24 7.66 -9.85
N ILE A 102 9.57 7.39 -8.60
CA ILE A 102 8.60 7.20 -7.53
C ILE A 102 8.44 8.52 -6.78
N TRP A 103 7.29 9.16 -6.96
CA TRP A 103 6.96 10.46 -6.39
C TRP A 103 6.34 10.28 -5.00
N ILE A 104 7.12 10.60 -3.97
CA ILE A 104 6.68 10.61 -2.58
C ILE A 104 5.93 11.92 -2.34
N ALA A 105 4.60 11.84 -2.46
CA ALA A 105 3.70 12.97 -2.53
C ALA A 105 3.35 13.47 -1.10
N ASP A 106 4.34 13.96 -0.38
CA ASP A 106 4.23 14.41 1.01
C ASP A 106 3.37 15.66 1.20
N TRP A 107 3.54 16.69 0.36
CA TRP A 107 2.61 17.84 0.35
C TRP A 107 1.20 17.44 -0.06
N PHE A 108 1.05 16.52 -1.00
CA PHE A 108 -0.26 16.00 -1.40
C PHE A 108 -0.96 15.27 -0.25
N ALA A 109 -0.24 14.41 0.47
CA ALA A 109 -0.75 13.77 1.68
C ALA A 109 -1.16 14.80 2.75
N GLN A 110 -0.40 15.89 2.89
CA GLN A 110 -0.75 16.99 3.79
C GLN A 110 -2.03 17.73 3.34
N LEU A 111 -2.13 18.08 2.04
CA LEU A 111 -3.31 18.74 1.45
C LEU A 111 -4.57 17.88 1.57
N ASN A 112 -4.43 16.55 1.54
CA ASN A 112 -5.52 15.60 1.76
C ASN A 112 -5.70 15.20 3.25
N ASN A 113 -5.08 15.95 4.17
CA ASN A 113 -5.17 15.78 5.62
C ASN A 113 -4.81 14.37 6.12
N LYS A 114 -3.87 13.68 5.47
CA LYS A 114 -3.34 12.40 5.94
C LYS A 114 -2.48 12.63 7.18
N MET A 115 -2.48 11.67 8.11
CA MET A 115 -1.72 11.76 9.37
C MET A 115 -2.03 13.03 10.19
N GLY A 116 -3.26 13.57 10.05
CA GLY A 116 -3.67 14.84 10.68
C GLY A 116 -3.00 16.09 10.09
N GLY A 117 -2.48 16.01 8.85
CA GLY A 117 -1.79 17.11 8.18
C GLY A 117 -0.37 17.38 8.71
N ASP A 118 0.16 16.49 9.55
CA ASP A 118 1.48 16.61 10.15
C ASP A 118 2.56 16.10 9.19
N LEU A 119 3.28 17.05 8.58
CA LEU A 119 4.31 16.76 7.58
C LEU A 119 5.47 15.91 8.13
N LYS A 120 5.79 15.99 9.43
CA LYS A 120 6.85 15.16 10.03
C LYS A 120 6.43 13.69 10.07
N LYS A 121 5.17 13.44 10.44
CA LYS A 121 4.58 12.10 10.40
C LYS A 121 4.51 11.57 8.97
N ILE A 122 4.12 12.40 8.02
CA ILE A 122 4.06 12.05 6.59
C ILE A 122 5.46 11.69 6.07
N LYS A 123 6.49 12.50 6.34
CA LYS A 123 7.90 12.19 5.98
C LYS A 123 8.34 10.87 6.61
N THR A 124 8.04 10.63 7.88
CA THR A 124 8.35 9.33 8.54
C THR A 124 7.68 8.16 7.81
N VAL A 125 6.40 8.29 7.40
CA VAL A 125 5.73 7.25 6.61
C VAL A 125 6.38 7.09 5.25
N GLY A 126 6.75 8.19 4.57
CA GLY A 126 7.37 8.14 3.25
C GLY A 126 8.71 7.39 3.25
N GLU A 127 9.56 7.63 4.26
CA GLU A 127 10.79 6.87 4.48
C GLU A 127 10.49 5.37 4.64
N TYR A 128 9.46 5.03 5.41
CA TYR A 128 9.03 3.64 5.59
C TYR A 128 8.58 2.99 4.28
N LEU A 129 7.86 3.72 3.42
CA LEU A 129 7.45 3.20 2.11
C LEU A 129 8.66 2.92 1.21
N ILE A 130 9.65 3.82 1.20
CA ILE A 130 10.90 3.65 0.45
C ILE A 130 11.63 2.39 0.90
N GLU A 131 11.79 2.19 2.22
CA GLU A 131 12.47 1.02 2.76
C GLU A 131 11.76 -0.29 2.41
N ILE A 132 10.42 -0.31 2.33
CA ILE A 132 9.68 -1.49 1.85
C ILE A 132 9.98 -1.78 0.39
N TRP A 133 9.92 -0.78 -0.50
CA TRP A 133 10.16 -1.00 -1.93
C TRP A 133 11.58 -1.50 -2.20
N LYS A 134 12.57 -1.00 -1.46
CA LYS A 134 13.93 -1.54 -1.51
C LYS A 134 13.97 -2.99 -1.04
N ALA A 135 13.38 -3.30 0.11
CA ALA A 135 13.47 -4.63 0.72
C ALA A 135 12.73 -5.73 -0.06
N VAL A 136 11.61 -5.40 -0.71
CA VAL A 136 10.84 -6.38 -1.50
C VAL A 136 11.51 -6.72 -2.83
N GLY A 137 12.50 -5.95 -3.29
CA GLY A 137 13.27 -6.24 -4.51
C GLY A 137 12.88 -5.39 -5.72
N MET A 138 12.56 -4.11 -5.51
CA MET A 138 12.48 -3.14 -6.61
C MET A 138 13.88 -2.92 -7.21
N ASP A 139 13.98 -2.95 -8.54
CA ASP A 139 15.21 -2.82 -9.32
C ASP A 139 15.76 -1.38 -9.27
N ILE A 140 16.35 -1.03 -8.13
CA ILE A 140 16.97 0.27 -7.85
C ILE A 140 18.40 0.36 -8.40
N ASP A 141 18.94 -0.72 -8.96
CA ASP A 141 20.31 -0.78 -9.45
C ASP A 141 20.50 0.07 -10.71
N GLY A 142 21.67 0.71 -10.81
CA GLY A 142 22.05 1.48 -12.01
C GLY A 142 21.15 2.70 -12.28
N ASP A 143 20.65 3.36 -11.22
CA ASP A 143 19.83 4.58 -11.28
C ASP A 143 18.54 4.45 -12.10
N LYS A 144 18.04 3.21 -12.28
CA LYS A 144 16.80 2.93 -13.01
C LYS A 144 15.56 3.41 -12.27
N VAL A 145 15.59 3.44 -10.93
CA VAL A 145 14.50 3.92 -10.08
C VAL A 145 14.99 5.08 -9.22
N GLU A 146 14.21 6.17 -9.21
CA GLU A 146 14.54 7.39 -8.48
C GLU A 146 13.39 7.77 -7.55
N PHE A 147 13.66 7.87 -6.24
CA PHE A 147 12.68 8.32 -5.25
C PHE A 147 12.78 9.84 -5.07
N LEU A 148 11.70 10.54 -5.34
CA LEU A 148 11.65 12.01 -5.32
C LEU A 148 10.58 12.48 -4.33
N TRP A 149 10.92 13.44 -3.48
CA TRP A 149 9.99 14.03 -2.52
C TRP A 149 9.32 15.26 -3.09
N SER A 150 8.00 15.33 -3.02
CA SER A 150 7.25 16.42 -3.67
C SER A 150 7.62 17.78 -3.09
N SER A 151 7.74 17.90 -1.77
CA SER A 151 8.15 19.15 -1.14
C SER A 151 9.54 19.61 -1.59
N ASP A 152 10.49 18.68 -1.70
CA ASP A 152 11.89 19.02 -1.90
C ASP A 152 12.11 19.45 -3.36
N GLU A 153 11.55 18.69 -4.29
CA GLU A 153 11.59 19.00 -5.72
C GLU A 153 10.84 20.29 -6.05
N ILE A 154 9.61 20.47 -5.54
CA ILE A 154 8.83 21.69 -5.80
C ILE A 154 9.53 22.91 -5.22
N ASN A 155 10.10 22.83 -4.01
CA ASN A 155 10.83 23.97 -3.44
C ASN A 155 12.09 24.31 -4.23
N SER A 156 12.83 23.32 -4.72
CA SER A 156 14.06 23.53 -5.50
C SER A 156 13.81 24.33 -6.79
N ARG A 157 12.64 24.18 -7.41
CA ARG A 157 12.25 24.83 -8.66
C ARG A 157 10.85 25.47 -8.56
N ALA A 158 10.59 26.14 -7.44
CA ALA A 158 9.29 26.73 -7.14
C ALA A 158 8.84 27.76 -8.19
N HIS A 159 9.81 28.49 -8.75
CA HIS A 159 9.60 29.48 -9.80
C HIS A 159 9.15 28.87 -11.14
N GLU A 160 9.38 27.58 -11.38
CA GLU A 160 8.87 26.84 -12.54
C GLU A 160 7.51 26.20 -12.22
N TYR A 161 7.39 25.60 -11.04
CA TYR A 161 6.24 24.79 -10.66
C TYR A 161 4.96 25.59 -10.45
N TRP A 162 5.01 26.64 -9.62
CA TRP A 162 3.79 27.37 -9.25
C TRP A 162 3.15 28.16 -10.40
N PRO A 163 3.91 28.78 -11.32
CA PRO A 163 3.32 29.38 -12.52
C PRO A 163 2.60 28.34 -13.40
N LEU A 164 3.13 27.12 -13.50
CA LEU A 164 2.48 26.02 -14.22
C LEU A 164 1.17 25.61 -13.56
N VAL A 165 1.15 25.44 -12.22
CA VAL A 165 -0.08 25.16 -11.46
C VAL A 165 -1.14 26.23 -11.72
N MET A 166 -0.74 27.51 -11.70
CA MET A 166 -1.65 28.64 -11.92
C MET A 166 -2.12 28.74 -13.38
N ASP A 167 -1.28 28.40 -14.37
CA ASP A 167 -1.69 28.36 -15.78
C ASP A 167 -2.65 27.20 -16.06
N ILE A 168 -2.48 26.04 -15.42
CA ILE A 168 -3.45 24.94 -15.47
C ILE A 168 -4.77 25.40 -14.85
N ALA A 169 -4.72 26.01 -13.67
CA ALA A 169 -5.92 26.46 -12.95
C ALA A 169 -6.70 27.52 -13.76
N ARG A 170 -6.03 28.51 -14.36
CA ARG A 170 -6.72 29.60 -15.09
C ARG A 170 -7.37 29.15 -16.40
N ARG A 171 -6.90 28.06 -17.00
CA ARG A 171 -7.43 27.50 -18.26
C ARG A 171 -8.62 26.56 -18.03
N ASN A 172 -8.78 26.07 -16.82
CA ASN A 172 -9.83 25.12 -16.48
C ASN A 172 -10.96 25.78 -15.70
N LYS A 173 -12.20 25.45 -16.05
CA LYS A 173 -13.36 25.85 -15.25
C LYS A 173 -13.41 25.01 -13.99
N LEU A 174 -13.88 25.59 -12.88
CA LEU A 174 -13.96 24.90 -11.59
C LEU A 174 -14.64 23.51 -11.67
N PRO A 175 -15.78 23.32 -12.39
CA PRO A 175 -16.39 21.99 -12.51
C PRO A 175 -15.47 20.92 -13.11
N ARG A 176 -14.53 21.30 -13.99
CA ARG A 176 -13.57 20.37 -14.58
C ARG A 176 -12.55 19.87 -13.55
N ILE A 177 -12.12 20.77 -12.65
CA ILE A 177 -11.21 20.45 -11.55
C ILE A 177 -11.93 19.64 -10.47
N MET A 178 -13.17 20.00 -10.15
CA MET A 178 -14.01 19.27 -9.20
C MET A 178 -14.20 17.81 -9.61
N ARG A 179 -14.40 17.52 -10.91
CA ARG A 179 -14.47 16.13 -11.39
C ARG A 179 -13.23 15.29 -11.11
N CYS A 180 -12.07 15.90 -10.91
CA CYS A 180 -10.82 15.23 -10.59
C CYS A 180 -10.62 14.95 -9.10
N VAL A 181 -11.48 15.42 -8.19
CA VAL A 181 -11.26 15.24 -6.73
C VAL A 181 -11.29 13.77 -6.28
N GLN A 182 -11.84 12.88 -7.11
CA GLN A 182 -11.82 11.44 -6.89
C GLN A 182 -10.41 10.84 -6.84
N ILE A 183 -9.41 11.49 -7.46
CA ILE A 183 -8.01 11.03 -7.44
C ILE A 183 -7.41 11.00 -6.02
N MET A 184 -7.96 11.79 -5.09
CA MET A 184 -7.55 11.82 -3.68
C MET A 184 -8.56 11.09 -2.76
N GLY A 185 -9.46 10.29 -3.34
CA GLY A 185 -10.48 9.52 -2.61
C GLY A 185 -11.61 10.37 -2.02
N ARG A 186 -11.94 11.51 -2.65
CA ARG A 186 -13.02 12.43 -2.25
C ARG A 186 -14.13 12.47 -3.29
N SER A 187 -15.32 12.91 -2.88
CA SER A 187 -16.43 13.19 -3.79
C SER A 187 -16.60 14.69 -4.06
N GLU A 188 -17.26 15.03 -5.15
CA GLU A 188 -17.66 16.41 -5.48
C GLU A 188 -18.68 16.97 -4.48
N GLN A 189 -19.39 16.10 -3.76
CA GLN A 189 -20.37 16.47 -2.72
C GLN A 189 -19.75 16.64 -1.33
N ASP A 190 -18.47 16.29 -1.15
CA ASP A 190 -17.80 16.48 0.13
C ASP A 190 -17.58 17.97 0.41
N GLU A 191 -17.45 18.35 1.68
CA GLU A 191 -16.98 19.68 2.06
C GLU A 191 -15.47 19.79 1.78
N LEU A 192 -15.14 20.30 0.61
CA LEU A 192 -13.77 20.41 0.12
C LEU A 192 -13.12 21.74 0.54
N THR A 193 -11.89 21.65 1.02
CA THR A 193 -11.03 22.81 1.27
C THR A 193 -10.46 23.37 -0.04
N ALA A 194 -10.02 24.63 -0.04
CA ALA A 194 -9.33 25.20 -1.21
C ALA A 194 -8.07 24.40 -1.60
N ALA A 195 -7.34 23.88 -0.61
CA ALA A 195 -6.20 22.99 -0.81
C ALA A 195 -6.55 21.77 -1.67
N GLN A 196 -7.71 21.17 -1.43
CA GLN A 196 -8.22 20.02 -2.17
C GLN A 196 -8.66 20.37 -3.60
N ILE A 197 -9.00 21.62 -3.87
CA ILE A 197 -9.26 22.11 -5.24
C ILE A 197 -7.94 22.32 -5.99
N PHE A 198 -6.89 22.78 -5.32
CA PHE A 198 -5.55 22.92 -5.92
C PHE A 198 -4.85 21.58 -6.16
N TYR A 199 -5.18 20.54 -5.38
CA TYR A 199 -4.56 19.22 -5.49
C TYR A 199 -4.57 18.67 -6.93
N PRO A 200 -5.70 18.59 -7.67
CA PRO A 200 -5.67 18.15 -9.06
C PRO A 200 -4.83 19.02 -10.00
N CYS A 201 -4.80 20.34 -9.78
CA CYS A 201 -3.96 21.25 -10.57
C CYS A 201 -2.47 20.97 -10.33
N MET A 202 -2.09 20.72 -9.08
CA MET A 202 -0.73 20.33 -8.70
C MET A 202 -0.33 18.98 -9.30
N GLN A 203 -1.18 17.95 -9.20
CA GLN A 203 -0.86 16.64 -9.77
C GLN A 203 -0.81 16.68 -11.31
N CYS A 204 -1.60 17.54 -11.95
CA CYS A 204 -1.46 17.82 -13.39
C CYS A 204 -0.12 18.50 -13.70
N ALA A 205 0.31 19.45 -12.86
CA ALA A 205 1.60 20.11 -13.00
C ALA A 205 2.78 19.14 -12.83
N ASP A 206 2.70 18.17 -11.91
CA ASP A 206 3.73 17.14 -11.69
C ASP A 206 4.13 16.41 -12.98
N ILE A 207 3.14 16.06 -13.82
CA ILE A 207 3.36 15.38 -15.12
C ILE A 207 4.31 16.18 -16.01
N PHE A 208 4.24 17.51 -15.94
CA PHE A 208 5.11 18.40 -16.69
C PHE A 208 6.34 18.87 -15.90
N PHE A 209 6.34 18.74 -14.57
CA PHE A 209 7.42 19.24 -13.71
C PHE A 209 8.51 18.21 -13.44
N LEU A 210 8.18 16.91 -13.42
CA LEU A 210 9.11 15.80 -13.16
C LEU A 210 10.20 15.60 -14.23
N LYS A 211 10.36 16.58 -15.12
CA LYS A 211 11.35 16.66 -16.18
C LYS A 211 12.54 17.48 -15.71
N VAL A 212 13.74 17.02 -16.07
CA VAL A 212 15.00 17.74 -15.83
C VAL A 212 15.56 18.37 -17.13
N LEU A 213 15.00 18.09 -18.32
CA LEU A 213 15.47 18.70 -19.58
C LEU A 213 14.33 19.32 -20.41
N MET A 214 14.59 20.52 -20.93
CA MET A 214 13.65 21.54 -21.42
C MET A 214 12.70 21.16 -22.58
N LEU A 215 12.64 19.89 -23.03
CA LEU A 215 11.82 19.50 -24.20
C LEU A 215 10.96 18.22 -24.04
N ILE A 216 10.99 17.49 -22.91
CA ILE A 216 10.43 16.12 -22.87
C ILE A 216 9.53 15.89 -21.65
N VAL A 217 8.29 15.39 -21.80
CA VAL A 217 7.34 15.08 -20.67
C VAL A 217 7.78 13.85 -19.89
N ALA A 218 7.29 13.66 -18.66
CA ALA A 218 7.11 12.30 -18.19
C ALA A 218 6.38 11.57 -19.32
N ASP A 219 7.07 10.64 -19.98
CA ASP A 219 6.55 10.12 -21.23
C ASP A 219 5.39 9.17 -20.93
N ILE A 220 5.43 8.50 -19.76
CA ILE A 220 4.44 7.54 -19.32
C ILE A 220 3.97 7.87 -17.89
N CYS A 221 2.70 8.22 -17.74
CA CYS A 221 2.00 8.31 -16.46
C CYS A 221 1.56 6.88 -16.06
N GLN A 222 2.31 6.22 -15.18
CA GLN A 222 2.05 4.83 -14.75
C GLN A 222 1.31 4.80 -13.42
N LEU A 223 0.09 5.34 -13.40
CA LEU A 223 -0.73 5.44 -12.18
C LEU A 223 -1.94 4.50 -12.22
N GLY A 224 -2.68 4.40 -11.12
CA GLY A 224 -3.90 3.60 -11.06
C GLY A 224 -5.03 4.16 -11.94
N MET A 225 -6.01 3.32 -12.29
CA MET A 225 -7.22 3.74 -13.02
C MET A 225 -8.00 4.88 -12.32
N ASP A 226 -7.93 4.95 -10.99
CA ASP A 226 -8.50 6.02 -10.17
C ASP A 226 -7.87 7.39 -10.46
N GLN A 227 -6.62 7.42 -10.95
CA GLN A 227 -5.88 8.63 -11.32
C GLN A 227 -6.13 9.08 -12.77
N ARG A 228 -6.91 8.32 -13.54
CA ARG A 228 -7.14 8.57 -14.98
C ARG A 228 -7.64 9.98 -15.28
N LYS A 229 -8.52 10.54 -14.46
CA LYS A 229 -9.16 11.84 -14.73
C LYS A 229 -8.16 13.01 -14.76
N VAL A 230 -7.14 12.99 -13.90
CA VAL A 230 -6.09 14.02 -13.91
C VAL A 230 -5.07 13.78 -15.02
N ASN A 231 -4.80 12.51 -15.37
CA ASN A 231 -3.96 12.19 -16.52
C ASN A 231 -4.60 12.68 -17.84
N VAL A 232 -5.92 12.53 -17.98
CA VAL A 232 -6.67 13.10 -19.11
C VAL A 232 -6.68 14.64 -19.07
N LEU A 233 -6.79 15.24 -17.88
CA LEU A 233 -6.65 16.71 -17.71
C LEU A 233 -5.29 17.21 -18.24
N ALA A 234 -4.21 16.46 -18.02
CA ALA A 234 -2.90 16.81 -18.56
C ALA A 234 -2.84 16.71 -20.09
N ARG A 235 -3.51 15.72 -20.69
CA ARG A 235 -3.62 15.63 -22.16
C ARG A 235 -4.44 16.77 -22.75
N GLU A 236 -5.55 17.16 -22.11
CA GLU A 236 -6.35 18.34 -22.47
C GLU A 236 -5.51 19.62 -22.37
N TYR A 237 -4.74 19.78 -21.29
CA TYR A 237 -3.84 20.92 -21.12
C TYR A 237 -2.79 20.99 -22.23
N CYS A 238 -2.29 19.85 -22.73
CA CYS A 238 -1.39 19.83 -23.89
C CYS A 238 -2.05 20.44 -25.15
N ASP A 239 -3.35 20.20 -25.36
CA ASP A 239 -4.09 20.79 -26.49
C ASP A 239 -4.20 22.32 -26.35
N ASP A 240 -4.49 22.81 -25.14
CA ASP A 240 -4.59 24.24 -24.85
C ASP A 240 -3.28 25.01 -25.08
N ILE A 241 -2.14 24.39 -24.76
CA ILE A 241 -0.81 24.96 -24.98
C ILE A 241 -0.20 24.55 -26.33
N LYS A 242 -0.96 23.84 -27.18
CA LYS A 242 -0.55 23.34 -28.51
C LYS A 242 0.73 22.49 -28.47
N ARG A 243 0.92 21.73 -27.40
CA ARG A 243 2.03 20.78 -27.23
C ARG A 243 1.72 19.48 -27.96
N LYS A 244 2.53 19.15 -28.97
CA LYS A 244 2.39 17.89 -29.74
C LYS A 244 2.68 16.64 -28.91
N ASN A 245 3.70 16.68 -28.05
CA ASN A 245 4.11 15.54 -27.25
C ASN A 245 3.25 15.47 -25.98
N LYS A 246 2.19 14.66 -26.04
CA LYS A 246 1.31 14.34 -24.92
C LYS A 246 1.91 13.21 -24.07
N PRO A 247 1.66 13.20 -22.75
CA PRO A 247 2.02 12.06 -21.91
C PRO A 247 1.16 10.84 -22.28
N ILE A 248 1.78 9.67 -22.39
CA ILE A 248 1.07 8.40 -22.49
C ILE A 248 0.52 8.06 -21.12
N ILE A 249 -0.74 7.66 -21.07
CA ILE A 249 -1.39 7.21 -19.84
C ILE A 249 -1.35 5.69 -19.87
N LEU A 250 -0.58 5.08 -18.97
CA LEU A 250 -0.51 3.63 -18.81
C LEU A 250 -1.11 3.27 -17.45
N SER A 251 -2.44 3.27 -17.42
CA SER A 251 -3.20 3.07 -16.19
C SER A 251 -3.18 1.60 -15.83
N HIS A 252 -2.55 1.27 -14.70
CA HIS A 252 -2.62 -0.09 -14.17
C HIS A 252 -3.87 -0.27 -13.30
N ARG A 253 -4.26 -1.52 -13.18
CA ARG A 253 -5.36 -1.96 -12.34
C ARG A 253 -5.06 -1.65 -10.87
N VAL A 254 -5.67 -0.60 -10.31
CA VAL A 254 -5.55 -0.24 -8.88
C VAL A 254 -6.84 0.33 -8.30
N LEU A 255 -7.22 -0.27 -7.17
CA LEU A 255 -7.90 0.25 -5.96
C LEU A 255 -8.75 1.54 -6.10
N LEU A 256 -9.93 1.47 -6.72
CA LEU A 256 -10.91 2.55 -6.63
C LEU A 256 -11.54 2.61 -5.22
N PHE A 257 -11.58 3.80 -4.61
CA PHE A 257 -12.42 4.05 -3.44
C PHE A 257 -13.90 3.83 -3.82
N PRO A 258 -14.69 3.03 -3.06
CA PRO A 258 -16.07 2.78 -3.43
C PRO A 258 -16.92 4.02 -3.15
N LEU A 259 -17.27 4.73 -4.22
CA LEU A 259 -18.43 5.65 -4.24
C LEU A 259 -19.58 5.10 -5.10
N PHE A 260 -19.50 3.84 -5.53
CA PHE A 260 -20.51 3.20 -6.37
C PHE A 260 -21.55 2.37 -5.60
N LYS A 261 -21.88 2.76 -4.36
CA LYS A 261 -22.90 2.03 -3.57
C LYS A 261 -24.30 2.66 -3.54
N THR A 262 -24.54 3.80 -4.19
CA THR A 262 -25.85 4.49 -4.08
C THR A 262 -26.71 4.59 -5.34
N CYS A 263 -26.26 4.15 -6.53
CA CYS A 263 -27.07 4.31 -7.75
C CYS A 263 -27.70 3.02 -8.31
N VAL A 264 -27.30 1.83 -7.84
CA VAL A 264 -27.84 0.55 -8.37
C VAL A 264 -29.23 0.21 -7.79
N MET A 265 -29.65 0.84 -6.70
CA MET A 265 -30.98 0.58 -6.11
C MET A 265 -32.14 1.30 -6.83
N THR A 266 -31.86 2.31 -7.68
CA THR A 266 -32.90 3.05 -8.43
C THR A 266 -33.08 2.62 -9.88
N LEU A 267 -32.30 1.64 -10.37
CA LEU A 267 -32.35 1.17 -11.77
C LEU A 267 -32.94 -0.23 -11.97
N PHE A 268 -33.62 -0.79 -10.95
CA PHE A 268 -34.36 -2.05 -11.11
C PHE A 268 -35.41 -2.00 -12.23
N SER A 269 -36.00 -0.83 -12.46
CA SER A 269 -37.01 -0.61 -13.51
C SER A 269 -36.42 -0.59 -14.92
N LEU A 270 -35.17 -0.14 -15.08
CA LEU A 270 -34.50 -0.05 -16.39
C LEU A 270 -33.85 -1.39 -16.79
N PHE A 271 -33.42 -2.19 -15.81
CA PHE A 271 -32.82 -3.50 -16.01
C PHE A 271 -33.80 -4.51 -16.63
N SER A 272 -35.07 -4.49 -16.20
CA SER A 272 -36.13 -5.31 -16.81
C SER A 272 -36.51 -4.86 -18.22
N PHE A 273 -36.27 -3.60 -18.58
CA PHE A 273 -36.54 -3.07 -19.92
C PHE A 273 -35.42 -3.47 -20.90
N LEU A 274 -34.15 -3.34 -20.49
CA LEU A 274 -32.99 -3.68 -21.33
C LEU A 274 -32.90 -5.18 -21.65
N HIS A 275 -33.29 -6.06 -20.72
CA HIS A 275 -33.35 -7.50 -20.95
C HIS A 275 -34.41 -7.92 -21.99
N LYS A 276 -35.47 -7.12 -22.17
CA LYS A 276 -36.52 -7.38 -23.20
C LYS A 276 -36.12 -6.97 -24.61
N VAL A 277 -35.07 -6.15 -24.79
CA VAL A 277 -34.64 -5.63 -26.10
C VAL A 277 -33.37 -6.29 -26.64
N GLY A 278 -32.87 -7.35 -26.00
CA GLY A 278 -31.72 -8.14 -26.49
C GLY A 278 -30.38 -7.40 -26.47
N LEU A 279 -30.31 -6.23 -25.82
CA LEU A 279 -29.07 -5.50 -25.59
C LEU A 279 -28.56 -5.89 -24.21
N THR A 280 -27.77 -6.96 -24.12
CA THR A 280 -26.92 -7.18 -22.94
C THR A 280 -25.88 -6.07 -22.92
N PRO A 281 -25.87 -5.15 -21.94
CA PRO A 281 -24.73 -4.28 -21.77
C PRO A 281 -23.56 -5.18 -21.37
N HIS A 282 -22.54 -5.27 -22.23
CA HIS A 282 -21.20 -5.69 -21.83
C HIS A 282 -20.69 -4.63 -20.85
N PHE A 283 -21.10 -4.73 -19.58
CA PHE A 283 -20.39 -4.07 -18.50
C PHE A 283 -19.04 -4.75 -18.45
N MET A 284 -18.00 -4.05 -18.92
CA MET A 284 -16.63 -4.44 -18.65
C MET A 284 -16.45 -4.32 -17.14
N ASN A 285 -16.60 -5.45 -16.43
CA ASN A 285 -16.25 -5.57 -15.03
C ASN A 285 -14.74 -5.27 -14.92
N ALA A 286 -14.41 -4.12 -14.34
CA ALA A 286 -13.04 -3.70 -14.12
C ALA A 286 -12.60 -4.19 -12.73
N ASP A 287 -12.13 -5.43 -12.62
CA ASP A 287 -11.86 -6.05 -11.31
C ASP A 287 -10.58 -5.46 -10.65
N MET A 288 -10.73 -4.74 -9.56
CA MET A 288 -9.62 -4.22 -8.74
C MET A 288 -9.07 -5.32 -7.84
N LEU A 289 -7.81 -5.26 -7.35
CA LEU A 289 -7.36 -6.25 -6.36
C LEU A 289 -8.27 -6.18 -5.11
N PRO A 290 -9.06 -7.23 -4.84
CA PRO A 290 -10.19 -7.12 -3.93
C PRO A 290 -9.73 -7.16 -2.47
N GLY A 291 -10.61 -6.69 -1.59
CA GLY A 291 -10.48 -6.98 -0.17
C GLY A 291 -10.68 -8.47 0.08
N LEU A 292 -10.13 -8.97 1.18
CA LEU A 292 -10.23 -10.40 1.49
C LEU A 292 -11.66 -10.85 1.83
N GLN A 293 -12.60 -9.96 2.15
CA GLN A 293 -13.96 -10.32 2.54
C GLN A 293 -14.96 -10.22 1.36
N GLN A 294 -16.10 -10.89 1.46
CA GLN A 294 -17.13 -10.91 0.42
C GLN A 294 -17.69 -9.50 0.15
N GLY A 295 -17.81 -9.13 -1.13
CA GLY A 295 -18.36 -7.84 -1.54
C GLY A 295 -17.45 -6.64 -1.23
N GLN A 296 -16.21 -6.88 -0.79
CA GLN A 296 -15.17 -5.87 -0.71
C GLN A 296 -14.44 -5.81 -2.05
N GLU A 297 -14.91 -4.94 -2.93
CA GLU A 297 -14.26 -4.64 -4.21
C GLU A 297 -12.83 -4.08 -4.04
N LYS A 298 -12.43 -3.67 -2.82
CA LYS A 298 -11.12 -3.06 -2.51
C LYS A 298 -10.62 -3.37 -1.10
N MET A 299 -9.30 -3.55 -0.98
CA MET A 299 -8.55 -3.48 0.29
C MET A 299 -8.64 -2.08 0.93
N SER A 300 -9.10 -1.99 2.18
CA SER A 300 -9.17 -0.73 2.93
C SER A 300 -8.19 -0.68 4.08
N LYS A 301 -7.52 0.48 4.24
CA LYS A 301 -6.74 0.82 5.44
C LYS A 301 -7.59 0.89 6.71
N SER A 302 -8.91 1.09 6.57
CA SER A 302 -9.84 1.21 7.70
C SER A 302 -10.26 -0.14 8.28
N ASP A 303 -10.14 -1.24 7.52
CA ASP A 303 -10.37 -2.60 8.03
C ASP A 303 -9.05 -3.39 7.92
N PRO A 304 -8.24 -3.44 9.00
CA PRO A 304 -6.97 -4.15 9.00
C PRO A 304 -7.10 -5.66 8.71
N SER A 305 -8.28 -6.24 8.86
CA SER A 305 -8.52 -7.66 8.58
C SER A 305 -8.80 -7.94 7.09
N SER A 306 -9.24 -6.91 6.35
CA SER A 306 -9.53 -6.98 4.91
C SER A 306 -8.28 -6.96 4.03
N SER A 307 -7.14 -6.55 4.58
CA SER A 307 -5.95 -6.19 3.80
C SER A 307 -4.69 -6.81 4.37
N ILE A 308 -3.80 -7.29 3.49
CA ILE A 308 -2.47 -7.77 3.85
C ILE A 308 -1.50 -6.60 3.78
N PHE A 309 -0.78 -6.34 4.86
CA PHE A 309 0.28 -5.34 4.91
C PHE A 309 1.64 -5.99 4.64
N MET A 310 2.57 -5.19 4.14
CA MET A 310 3.90 -5.64 3.71
C MET A 310 4.74 -6.24 4.83
N GLU A 311 4.50 -5.83 6.06
CA GLU A 311 5.20 -6.31 7.27
C GLU A 311 4.32 -7.17 8.20
N ASP A 312 3.16 -7.65 7.74
CA ASP A 312 2.36 -8.57 8.55
C ASP A 312 3.16 -9.85 8.84
N GLU A 313 3.07 -10.35 10.08
CA GLU A 313 3.75 -11.58 10.49
C GLU A 313 3.18 -12.80 9.77
N GLU A 314 3.95 -13.89 9.71
CA GLU A 314 3.53 -15.11 9.00
C GLU A 314 2.16 -15.64 9.47
N ALA A 315 1.94 -15.62 10.78
CA ALA A 315 0.70 -16.03 11.42
C ALA A 315 -0.48 -15.10 11.09
N GLU A 316 -0.23 -13.80 10.93
CA GLU A 316 -1.26 -12.81 10.56
C GLU A 316 -1.72 -13.04 9.13
N VAL A 317 -0.78 -13.23 8.19
CA VAL A 317 -1.09 -13.56 6.78
C VAL A 317 -1.91 -14.85 6.69
N LYS A 318 -1.49 -15.91 7.39
CA LYS A 318 -2.23 -17.17 7.45
C LYS A 318 -3.65 -16.97 7.99
N THR A 319 -3.81 -16.18 9.05
CA THR A 319 -5.12 -15.91 9.65
C THR A 319 -6.03 -15.12 8.70
N LYS A 320 -5.50 -14.11 8.02
CA LYS A 320 -6.24 -13.29 7.05
C LYS A 320 -6.69 -14.11 5.85
N ILE A 321 -5.79 -14.87 5.23
CA ILE A 321 -6.12 -15.76 4.10
C ILE A 321 -7.10 -16.87 4.51
N LYS A 322 -6.95 -17.45 5.70
CA LYS A 322 -7.90 -18.45 6.21
C LYS A 322 -9.33 -17.89 6.25
N LYS A 323 -9.49 -16.64 6.70
CA LYS A 323 -10.77 -15.93 6.79
C LYS A 323 -11.26 -15.32 5.46
N ALA A 324 -10.43 -15.31 4.42
CA ALA A 324 -10.78 -14.70 3.15
C ALA A 324 -11.97 -15.41 2.48
N TYR A 325 -12.76 -14.67 1.72
CA TYR A 325 -13.82 -15.21 0.87
C TYR A 325 -13.18 -16.08 -0.22
N CYS A 326 -13.61 -17.33 -0.31
CA CYS A 326 -13.11 -18.30 -1.29
C CYS A 326 -14.15 -19.42 -1.45
N PRO A 327 -15.31 -19.11 -2.05
CA PRO A 327 -16.34 -20.11 -2.30
C PRO A 327 -15.82 -21.23 -3.21
N PRO A 328 -16.14 -22.52 -2.94
CA PRO A 328 -15.73 -23.62 -3.80
C PRO A 328 -16.34 -23.47 -5.20
N GLN A 329 -15.57 -23.82 -6.24
CA GLN A 329 -15.99 -23.81 -7.66
C GLN A 329 -16.45 -22.46 -8.24
N ILE A 330 -16.38 -21.38 -7.47
CA ILE A 330 -16.76 -20.03 -7.91
C ILE A 330 -15.50 -19.19 -8.10
N VAL A 331 -15.27 -18.80 -9.35
CA VAL A 331 -14.08 -18.03 -9.77
C VAL A 331 -14.33 -16.53 -9.74
N GLU A 332 -15.50 -16.10 -10.24
CA GLU A 332 -15.86 -14.69 -10.32
C GLU A 332 -15.93 -14.05 -8.92
N GLY A 333 -15.24 -12.92 -8.74
CA GLY A 333 -15.18 -12.19 -7.48
C GLY A 333 -14.45 -12.92 -6.34
N ASN A 334 -13.63 -13.93 -6.64
CA ASN A 334 -12.87 -14.68 -5.64
C ASN A 334 -11.52 -14.01 -5.35
N PRO A 335 -11.35 -13.36 -4.18
CA PRO A 335 -10.13 -12.62 -3.88
C PRO A 335 -8.89 -13.50 -3.79
N CYS A 336 -9.02 -14.77 -3.42
CA CYS A 336 -7.87 -15.67 -3.35
C CYS A 336 -7.29 -15.95 -4.75
N LEU A 337 -8.17 -16.18 -5.74
CA LEU A 337 -7.76 -16.42 -7.12
C LEU A 337 -7.17 -15.16 -7.77
N GLU A 338 -7.71 -13.99 -7.45
CA GLU A 338 -7.14 -12.72 -7.94
C GLU A 338 -5.74 -12.45 -7.40
N TYR A 339 -5.48 -12.75 -6.11
CA TYR A 339 -4.13 -12.63 -5.56
C TYR A 339 -3.17 -13.61 -6.23
N ILE A 340 -3.63 -14.83 -6.54
CA ILE A 340 -2.83 -15.80 -7.29
C ILE A 340 -2.50 -15.25 -8.69
N LYS A 341 -3.50 -14.76 -9.42
CA LYS A 341 -3.37 -14.21 -10.77
C LYS A 341 -2.44 -13.00 -10.86
N TYR A 342 -2.57 -12.05 -9.93
CA TYR A 342 -1.90 -10.74 -10.04
C TYR A 342 -0.65 -10.60 -9.19
N ILE A 343 -0.46 -11.47 -8.19
CA ILE A 343 0.71 -11.42 -7.31
C ILE A 343 1.55 -12.68 -7.50
N VAL A 344 0.97 -13.86 -7.29
CA VAL A 344 1.76 -15.10 -7.21
C VAL A 344 2.30 -15.52 -8.58
N PHE A 345 1.46 -15.57 -9.62
CA PHE A 345 1.89 -15.92 -10.98
C PHE A 345 2.93 -14.94 -11.54
N PRO A 346 2.75 -13.60 -11.45
CA PRO A 346 3.77 -12.67 -11.94
C PRO A 346 5.08 -12.69 -11.14
N TRP A 347 5.05 -13.19 -9.89
CA TRP A 347 6.22 -13.27 -9.03
C TRP A 347 7.02 -14.57 -9.19
N PHE A 348 6.34 -15.72 -9.19
CA PHE A 348 6.98 -17.04 -9.24
C PHE A 348 6.90 -17.73 -10.60
N HIS A 349 6.07 -17.24 -11.52
CA HIS A 349 5.73 -17.87 -12.82
C HIS A 349 5.00 -19.22 -12.72
N GLU A 350 4.79 -19.74 -11.52
CA GLU A 350 4.05 -20.97 -11.23
C GLU A 350 3.35 -20.86 -9.88
N PHE A 351 2.36 -21.72 -9.63
CA PHE A 351 1.71 -21.86 -8.33
C PHE A 351 1.73 -23.31 -7.87
N LYS A 352 2.30 -23.56 -6.69
CA LYS A 352 2.42 -24.89 -6.09
C LYS A 352 1.40 -25.07 -4.97
N VAL A 353 0.64 -26.16 -5.03
CA VAL A 353 -0.34 -26.54 -4.02
C VAL A 353 0.02 -27.90 -3.46
N GLU A 354 0.25 -27.94 -2.16
CA GLU A 354 0.44 -29.18 -1.41
C GLU A 354 -0.94 -29.69 -0.98
N CYS A 355 -1.51 -30.64 -1.72
CA CYS A 355 -2.75 -31.32 -1.31
C CYS A 355 -2.42 -32.56 -0.48
N ASN A 356 -3.36 -32.99 0.37
CA ASN A 356 -3.26 -34.29 1.03
C ASN A 356 -3.16 -35.43 -0.02
N PRO A 357 -2.51 -36.57 0.32
CA PRO A 357 -2.35 -37.69 -0.61
C PRO A 357 -3.68 -38.20 -1.20
N GLU A 358 -4.76 -38.14 -0.42
CA GLU A 358 -6.11 -38.53 -0.82
C GLU A 358 -6.77 -37.55 -1.82
N ASN A 359 -6.30 -36.30 -1.90
CA ASN A 359 -6.82 -35.23 -2.76
C ASN A 359 -5.95 -35.00 -4.01
N GLY A 360 -5.03 -35.91 -4.33
CA GLY A 360 -4.25 -35.87 -5.58
C GLY A 360 -2.79 -35.41 -5.47
N GLY A 361 -2.24 -35.24 -4.26
CA GLY A 361 -0.81 -34.95 -4.04
C GLY A 361 -0.36 -33.52 -4.37
N GLU A 362 0.94 -33.30 -4.59
CA GLU A 362 1.48 -31.98 -4.96
C GLU A 362 1.06 -31.62 -6.40
N LYS A 363 0.34 -30.50 -6.54
CA LYS A 363 -0.09 -29.94 -7.83
C LYS A 363 0.73 -28.68 -8.16
N ILE A 364 1.18 -28.56 -9.40
CA ILE A 364 1.91 -27.40 -9.90
C ILE A 364 1.17 -26.84 -11.12
N TYR A 365 0.70 -25.61 -11.01
CA TYR A 365 0.01 -24.89 -12.09
C TYR A 365 0.99 -23.92 -12.76
N LYS A 366 1.12 -24.01 -14.08
CA LYS A 366 2.01 -23.12 -14.87
C LYS A 366 1.27 -21.92 -15.44
N SER A 367 -0.05 -22.01 -15.53
CA SER A 367 -0.91 -20.94 -16.05
C SER A 367 -2.11 -20.72 -15.13
N PHE A 368 -2.68 -19.52 -15.18
CA PHE A 368 -3.87 -19.20 -14.39
C PHE A 368 -5.10 -19.96 -14.91
N GLU A 369 -5.12 -20.24 -16.21
CA GLU A 369 -6.17 -20.97 -16.91
C GLU A 369 -6.25 -22.43 -16.43
N GLU A 370 -5.12 -23.10 -16.24
CA GLU A 370 -5.05 -24.45 -15.64
C GLU A 370 -5.63 -24.47 -14.22
N LEU A 371 -5.28 -23.47 -13.42
CA LEU A 371 -5.75 -23.34 -12.03
C LEU A 371 -7.26 -23.09 -11.97
N VAL A 372 -7.77 -22.21 -12.84
CA VAL A 372 -9.21 -21.92 -12.94
C VAL A 372 -9.99 -23.18 -13.34
N ALA A 373 -9.54 -23.92 -14.34
CA ALA A 373 -10.22 -25.14 -14.79
C ALA A 373 -10.28 -26.22 -13.68
N ASP A 374 -9.19 -26.39 -12.92
CA ASP A 374 -9.16 -27.36 -11.80
C ASP A 374 -10.01 -26.88 -10.61
N TYR A 375 -10.10 -25.57 -10.37
CA TYR A 375 -10.94 -25.00 -9.31
C TYR A 375 -12.44 -25.08 -9.65
N GLU A 376 -12.83 -24.76 -10.89
CA GLU A 376 -14.22 -24.83 -11.37
C GLU A 376 -14.75 -26.27 -11.42
N SER A 377 -13.91 -27.21 -11.84
CA SER A 377 -14.28 -28.64 -11.84
C SER A 377 -14.34 -29.27 -10.45
N GLY A 378 -13.84 -28.57 -9.41
CA GLY A 378 -13.76 -29.05 -8.04
C GLY A 378 -12.56 -29.96 -7.76
N GLY A 379 -11.63 -30.11 -8.70
CA GLY A 379 -10.38 -30.84 -8.47
C GLY A 379 -9.42 -30.10 -7.54
N LEU A 380 -9.58 -28.78 -7.35
CA LEU A 380 -8.87 -27.98 -6.35
C LEU A 380 -9.85 -27.39 -5.32
N HIS A 381 -9.71 -27.79 -4.06
CA HIS A 381 -10.57 -27.32 -2.97
C HIS A 381 -10.01 -26.03 -2.32
N PRO A 382 -10.87 -25.08 -1.87
CA PRO A 382 -10.43 -23.89 -1.12
C PRO A 382 -9.54 -24.18 0.10
N GLY A 383 -9.76 -25.37 0.71
CA GLY A 383 -8.99 -25.85 1.86
C GLY A 383 -7.51 -26.10 1.57
N ASP A 384 -7.16 -26.42 0.32
CA ASP A 384 -5.78 -26.62 -0.14
C ASP A 384 -5.22 -25.35 -0.80
N LEU A 385 -6.06 -24.63 -1.55
CA LEU A 385 -5.72 -23.35 -2.18
C LEU A 385 -5.24 -22.29 -1.17
N LYS A 386 -5.99 -22.10 -0.07
CA LYS A 386 -5.70 -21.04 0.92
C LYS A 386 -4.37 -21.22 1.63
N PRO A 387 -4.01 -22.40 2.17
CA PRO A 387 -2.69 -22.63 2.75
C PRO A 387 -1.55 -22.40 1.75
N ALA A 388 -1.70 -22.88 0.50
CA ALA A 388 -0.72 -22.67 -0.57
C ALA A 388 -0.53 -21.18 -0.89
N LEU A 389 -1.63 -20.43 -1.02
CA LEU A 389 -1.61 -18.97 -1.21
C LEU A 389 -0.91 -18.28 -0.03
N ALA A 390 -1.27 -18.60 1.21
CA ALA A 390 -0.64 -18.02 2.39
C ALA A 390 0.87 -18.31 2.42
N LYS A 391 1.30 -19.52 2.06
CA LYS A 391 2.72 -19.89 1.96
C LYS A 391 3.44 -19.04 0.91
N ALA A 392 2.88 -18.92 -0.30
CA ALA A 392 3.44 -18.12 -1.37
C ALA A 392 3.58 -16.64 -0.96
N LEU A 393 2.53 -16.03 -0.39
CA LEU A 393 2.57 -14.65 0.07
C LEU A 393 3.60 -14.45 1.19
N ASN A 394 3.72 -15.39 2.12
CA ASN A 394 4.72 -15.32 3.17
C ASN A 394 6.15 -15.36 2.63
N THR A 395 6.42 -16.18 1.61
CA THR A 395 7.72 -16.19 0.92
C THR A 395 8.02 -14.84 0.28
N ILE A 396 7.04 -14.21 -0.39
CA ILE A 396 7.20 -12.89 -1.02
C ILE A 396 7.50 -11.80 0.02
N LEU A 397 6.83 -11.84 1.17
CA LEU A 397 6.97 -10.83 2.22
C LEU A 397 8.20 -11.05 3.11
N GLN A 398 8.84 -12.22 3.06
CA GLN A 398 9.95 -12.57 3.94
C GLN A 398 11.14 -11.60 3.85
N PRO A 399 11.60 -11.15 2.67
CA PRO A 399 12.69 -10.16 2.57
C PRO A 399 12.38 -8.85 3.30
N VAL A 400 11.11 -8.43 3.29
CA VAL A 400 10.67 -7.21 3.99
C VAL A 400 10.74 -7.42 5.51
N ARG A 401 10.23 -8.55 6.02
CA ARG A 401 10.33 -8.88 7.45
C ARG A 401 11.79 -8.94 7.92
N ASP A 402 12.63 -9.59 7.13
CA ASP A 402 14.06 -9.71 7.42
C ASP A 402 14.73 -8.33 7.50
N HIS A 403 14.45 -7.44 6.55
CA HIS A 403 14.96 -6.05 6.54
C HIS A 403 14.59 -5.31 7.82
N PHE A 404 13.30 -5.27 8.16
CA PHE A 404 12.79 -4.57 9.34
C PHE A 404 13.17 -5.24 10.68
N SER A 405 13.65 -6.48 10.66
CA SER A 405 14.16 -7.19 11.84
C SER A 405 15.65 -6.94 12.05
N LYS A 406 16.44 -6.95 10.97
CA LYS A 406 17.91 -6.87 10.97
C LYS A 406 18.44 -5.45 11.00
N ASP A 407 17.82 -4.50 10.28
CA ASP A 407 18.25 -3.10 10.26
C ASP A 407 17.65 -2.32 11.45
N PRO A 408 18.47 -1.80 12.38
CA PRO A 408 17.96 -1.07 13.54
C PRO A 408 17.19 0.21 13.20
N LYS A 409 17.58 0.92 12.13
CA LYS A 409 16.91 2.14 11.67
C LYS A 409 15.55 1.81 11.07
N ALA A 410 15.49 0.79 10.19
CA ALA A 410 14.23 0.33 9.62
C ALA A 410 13.29 -0.17 10.73
N LYS A 411 13.80 -0.94 11.70
CA LYS A 411 13.04 -1.42 12.85
C LYS A 411 12.42 -0.30 13.68
N ASP A 412 13.18 0.75 13.99
CA ASP A 412 12.68 1.93 14.70
C ASP A 412 11.62 2.66 13.87
N LEU A 413 11.88 2.84 12.57
CA LEU A 413 10.96 3.47 11.64
C LEU A 413 9.60 2.75 11.59
N LEU A 414 9.62 1.41 11.54
CA LEU A 414 8.39 0.62 11.59
C LEU A 414 7.63 0.78 12.90
N LYS A 415 8.34 0.80 14.04
CA LYS A 415 7.70 1.05 15.35
C LYS A 415 7.00 2.41 15.37
N ARG A 416 7.66 3.45 14.86
CA ARG A 416 7.07 4.79 14.73
C ARG A 416 5.80 4.75 13.87
N VAL A 417 5.85 4.13 12.68
CA VAL A 417 4.68 4.05 11.79
C VAL A 417 3.52 3.27 12.40
N LYS A 418 3.78 2.14 13.07
CA LYS A 418 2.75 1.37 13.79
C LYS A 418 2.10 2.22 14.90
N PHE A 419 2.89 3.00 15.63
CA PHE A 419 2.38 3.91 16.67
C PHE A 419 1.52 5.05 16.08
N LEU A 420 1.92 5.62 14.94
CA LEU A 420 1.14 6.68 14.29
C LEU A 420 -0.22 6.19 13.77
N HIS A 421 -0.28 4.94 13.30
CA HIS A 421 -1.53 4.33 12.86
C HIS A 421 -2.50 4.12 14.04
N PHE A 422 -1.99 3.74 15.21
CA PHE A 422 -2.77 3.63 16.44
C PHE A 422 -3.43 4.98 16.77
N ILE A 423 -2.66 6.07 16.85
CA ILE A 423 -3.20 7.42 17.13
C ILE A 423 -4.27 7.86 16.12
N SER A 424 -4.08 7.56 14.84
CA SER A 424 -4.99 8.00 13.77
C SER A 424 -6.33 7.23 13.75
N SER A 425 -6.37 6.03 14.35
CA SER A 425 -7.57 5.17 14.37
C SER A 425 -8.56 5.56 15.49
N ASP A 426 -8.14 6.40 16.44
CA ASP A 426 -8.88 6.71 17.67
C ASP A 426 -9.55 8.09 17.69
N HIS A 427 -9.69 8.75 16.54
CA HIS A 427 -10.58 9.93 16.45
C HIS A 427 -12.07 9.58 16.50
N ALA A 428 -12.42 8.31 16.72
CA ALA A 428 -13.76 7.87 17.11
C ALA A 428 -13.86 7.71 18.64
N THR A 429 -14.41 8.75 19.28
CA THR A 429 -14.99 8.82 20.64
C THR A 429 -14.13 9.33 21.83
N PRO A 430 -14.63 10.28 22.65
CA PRO A 430 -13.86 10.92 23.75
C PRO A 430 -13.58 10.04 24.98
N LEU A 431 -14.14 8.84 25.08
CA LEU A 431 -14.12 8.04 26.31
C LEU A 431 -12.78 7.31 26.55
N HIS A 432 -11.88 7.31 25.57
CA HIS A 432 -10.65 6.50 25.57
C HIS A 432 -9.39 7.24 26.06
N TRP A 433 -9.48 8.53 26.38
CA TRP A 433 -8.34 9.33 26.84
C TRP A 433 -7.85 8.93 28.25
N THR A 434 -8.76 8.51 29.13
CA THR A 434 -8.47 8.27 30.55
C THR A 434 -7.63 7.03 30.81
N VAL A 435 -7.78 5.98 29.98
CA VAL A 435 -7.01 4.73 30.11
C VAL A 435 -5.60 4.88 29.55
N ARG A 436 -5.39 5.82 28.62
CA ARG A 436 -4.14 5.97 27.87
C ARG A 436 -3.08 6.83 28.53
N SER A 437 -3.46 7.82 29.34
CA SER A 437 -2.48 8.57 30.14
C SER A 437 -1.75 7.66 31.15
N ILE A 438 -2.43 6.61 31.62
CA ILE A 438 -1.86 5.61 32.55
C ILE A 438 -0.83 4.73 31.84
N TYR A 439 -1.06 4.34 30.58
CA TYR A 439 -0.13 3.51 29.81
C TYR A 439 1.13 4.29 29.37
N LEU A 440 0.99 5.58 29.08
CA LEU A 440 2.10 6.47 28.70
C LEU A 440 3.02 6.79 29.88
N LEU A 441 2.47 6.91 31.10
CA LEU A 441 3.26 7.04 32.33
C LEU A 441 4.00 5.73 32.70
N CYS A 442 3.39 4.57 32.48
CA CYS A 442 4.02 3.27 32.72
C CYS A 442 5.25 2.98 31.84
N LEU A 443 5.28 3.48 30.61
CA LEU A 443 6.38 3.22 29.66
C LEU A 443 7.59 4.16 29.85
N LEU A 444 7.43 5.28 30.56
CA LEU A 444 8.47 6.31 30.68
C LEU A 444 9.02 6.50 32.11
N GLY A 445 8.49 5.83 33.13
CA GLY A 445 9.07 5.86 34.48
C GLY A 445 8.45 4.83 35.41
N GLY A 446 9.29 4.05 36.10
CA GLY A 446 8.88 2.97 36.98
C GLY A 446 7.99 3.43 38.15
N LEU A 447 6.68 3.22 38.00
CA LEU A 447 5.68 3.37 39.06
C LEU A 447 4.88 2.07 39.16
N GLU A 448 4.91 1.44 40.34
CA GLU A 448 4.14 0.26 40.67
C GLU A 448 2.63 0.49 40.48
N MET A 449 1.96 -0.47 39.84
CA MET A 449 0.51 -0.45 39.62
C MET A 449 -0.26 -0.50 40.96
N SER A 450 -1.15 0.46 41.22
CA SER A 450 -2.08 0.38 42.36
C SER A 450 -3.55 0.26 41.94
N LYS A 451 -4.05 -0.97 42.15
CA LYS A 451 -5.34 -1.40 42.73
C LYS A 451 -6.65 -0.97 42.04
N SER A 452 -7.45 -1.98 41.69
CA SER A 452 -8.83 -1.82 41.20
C SER A 452 -9.75 -1.21 42.27
N CYS A 453 -10.91 -0.68 41.86
CA CYS A 453 -11.96 -0.15 42.75
C CYS A 453 -12.33 -1.11 43.90
N LYS A 454 -12.31 -2.43 43.63
CA LYS A 454 -12.52 -3.46 44.67
C LYS A 454 -11.37 -3.49 45.68
N GLY A 455 -10.14 -3.32 45.23
CA GLY A 455 -8.96 -3.25 46.11
C GLY A 455 -8.98 -2.02 47.03
N LEU A 456 -9.31 -0.84 46.48
CA LEU A 456 -9.49 0.38 47.29
C LEU A 456 -10.61 0.25 48.32
N ALA A 457 -11.73 -0.39 47.95
CA ALA A 457 -12.82 -0.64 48.88
C ALA A 457 -12.38 -1.53 50.05
N THR A 458 -11.63 -2.61 49.76
CA THR A 458 -11.13 -3.53 50.80
C THR A 458 -10.14 -2.84 51.74
N GLU A 459 -9.23 -2.02 51.21
CA GLU A 459 -8.30 -1.25 52.05
C GLU A 459 -8.97 -0.17 52.88
N LEU A 460 -9.95 0.54 52.31
CA LEU A 460 -10.71 1.54 53.06
C LEU A 460 -11.48 0.88 54.21
N VAL A 461 -12.13 -0.26 53.96
CA VAL A 461 -12.83 -1.01 55.01
C VAL A 461 -11.85 -1.45 56.09
N LYS A 462 -10.69 -2.00 55.72
CA LYS A 462 -9.66 -2.41 56.69
C LYS A 462 -9.17 -1.23 57.54
N CYS A 463 -8.88 -0.08 56.91
CA CYS A 463 -8.42 1.13 57.59
C CYS A 463 -9.48 1.66 58.57
N LEU A 464 -10.75 1.75 58.12
CA LEU A 464 -11.84 2.24 58.97
C LEU A 464 -12.15 1.28 60.12
N SER A 465 -12.06 -0.04 59.91
CA SER A 465 -12.21 -1.03 60.98
C SER A 465 -11.17 -0.88 62.10
N GLU A 466 -10.04 -0.25 61.81
CA GLU A 466 -9.00 0.01 62.80
C GLU A 466 -9.09 1.38 63.48
N SER A 467 -9.96 2.27 62.97
CA SER A 467 -10.16 3.63 63.48
C SER A 467 -11.01 3.71 64.75
N ASP A 468 -10.85 4.81 65.49
CA ASP A 468 -11.61 5.09 66.71
C ASP A 468 -13.12 5.23 66.45
N CYS A 469 -13.51 5.69 65.25
CA CYS A 469 -14.92 5.71 64.82
C CYS A 469 -15.59 4.32 64.84
N VAL A 470 -14.84 3.25 64.56
CA VAL A 470 -15.38 1.88 64.61
C VAL A 470 -15.09 1.20 65.95
N LYS A 471 -13.89 1.37 66.50
CA LYS A 471 -13.47 0.67 67.73
C LYS A 471 -14.00 1.29 69.02
N ILE A 472 -14.09 2.61 69.09
CA ILE A 472 -14.45 3.35 70.30
C ILE A 472 -15.90 3.82 70.24
N GLU A 473 -16.32 4.39 69.10
CA GLU A 473 -17.70 4.87 68.92
C GLU A 473 -18.68 3.75 68.52
N ASN A 474 -18.19 2.53 68.28
CA ASN A 474 -18.96 1.32 67.94
C ASN A 474 -19.93 1.49 66.76
N ARG A 475 -19.54 2.32 65.77
CA ARG A 475 -20.31 2.56 64.53
C ARG A 475 -19.90 1.60 63.43
N THR A 476 -20.76 1.43 62.42
CA THR A 476 -20.40 0.59 61.26
C THR A 476 -19.41 1.32 60.36
N TYR A 477 -18.54 0.56 59.68
CA TYR A 477 -17.58 1.13 58.73
C TYR A 477 -18.27 1.91 57.59
N LYS A 478 -19.53 1.59 57.26
CA LYS A 478 -20.31 2.32 56.24
C LYS A 478 -20.70 3.72 56.72
N ASP A 479 -21.05 3.85 58.00
CA ASP A 479 -21.41 5.13 58.61
C ASP A 479 -20.17 6.03 58.73
N CYS A 480 -19.05 5.47 59.20
CA CYS A 480 -17.75 6.17 59.25
C CYS A 480 -17.24 6.57 57.85
N ALA A 481 -17.53 5.78 56.81
CA ALA A 481 -17.18 6.14 55.44
C ALA A 481 -18.00 7.31 54.87
N GLY A 482 -19.16 7.64 55.45
CA GLY A 482 -20.05 8.70 54.96
C GLY A 482 -19.77 10.11 55.54
N GLU A 483 -19.20 10.21 56.73
CA GLU A 483 -19.11 11.46 57.51
C GLU A 483 -17.68 12.00 57.64
N LYS A 484 -17.44 13.31 57.44
CA LYS A 484 -16.15 13.94 57.74
C LYS A 484 -16.00 14.16 59.26
N SER A 485 -15.70 13.09 60.00
CA SER A 485 -15.45 13.14 61.46
C SER A 485 -13.95 13.30 61.79
N PRO A 486 -13.57 14.04 62.84
CA PRO A 486 -12.19 14.11 63.34
C PRO A 486 -11.69 12.80 63.98
N SER A 487 -12.58 11.83 64.25
CA SER A 487 -12.23 10.50 64.80
C SER A 487 -11.75 9.48 63.76
N ILE A 488 -11.54 9.91 62.51
CA ILE A 488 -10.99 9.08 61.42
C ILE A 488 -9.55 9.52 61.16
N PRO A 489 -8.55 8.60 61.20
CA PRO A 489 -7.17 8.92 60.87
C PRO A 489 -7.03 9.54 59.47
N ASN A 490 -6.12 10.50 59.32
CA ASN A 490 -5.89 11.22 58.06
C ASN A 490 -5.61 10.28 56.87
N GLU A 491 -4.93 9.15 57.13
CA GLU A 491 -4.68 8.11 56.12
C GLU A 491 -5.97 7.46 55.61
N CYS A 492 -6.89 7.10 56.52
CA CYS A 492 -8.19 6.56 56.13
C CYS A 492 -9.08 7.62 55.46
N ALA A 493 -8.95 8.89 55.85
CA ALA A 493 -9.65 10.00 55.20
C ALA A 493 -9.18 10.20 53.75
N GLY A 494 -7.88 10.09 53.48
CA GLY A 494 -7.29 10.13 52.13
C GLY A 494 -7.74 8.96 51.25
N LEU A 495 -7.71 7.73 51.79
CA LEU A 495 -8.23 6.54 51.10
C LEU A 495 -9.73 6.67 50.77
N ARG A 496 -10.50 7.23 51.70
CA ARG A 496 -11.93 7.48 51.50
C ARG A 496 -12.16 8.45 50.34
N GLU A 497 -11.44 9.57 50.32
CA GLU A 497 -11.59 10.58 49.28
C GLU A 497 -11.21 10.02 47.92
N THR A 498 -10.14 9.24 47.84
CA THR A 498 -9.71 8.58 46.60
C THR A 498 -10.75 7.57 46.12
N TYR A 499 -11.28 6.74 47.02
CA TYR A 499 -12.33 5.77 46.70
C TYR A 499 -13.63 6.43 46.20
N PHE A 500 -14.11 7.48 46.85
CA PHE A 500 -15.34 8.16 46.42
C PHE A 500 -15.14 9.02 45.16
N ASN A 501 -13.96 9.60 44.94
CA ASN A 501 -13.63 10.30 43.69
C ASN A 501 -13.54 9.32 42.52
N PHE A 502 -12.99 8.11 42.75
CA PHE A 502 -13.03 7.01 41.79
C PHE A 502 -14.47 6.57 41.49
N LYS A 503 -15.31 6.42 42.52
CA LYS A 503 -16.73 6.03 42.38
C LYS A 503 -17.59 7.07 41.66
N ARG A 504 -17.26 8.37 41.79
CA ARG A 504 -17.98 9.49 41.15
C ARG A 504 -17.43 9.87 39.76
N GLY A 505 -16.36 9.21 39.28
CA GLY A 505 -15.74 9.51 37.98
C GLY A 505 -14.99 10.85 37.91
N GLN A 506 -14.73 11.51 39.05
CA GLN A 506 -14.15 12.86 39.12
C GLN A 506 -12.62 12.90 39.30
N ALA A 507 -11.94 11.75 39.36
CA ALA A 507 -10.48 11.71 39.41
C ALA A 507 -9.79 12.19 38.10
N CYS A 508 -10.56 12.51 37.06
CA CYS A 508 -10.02 12.94 35.77
C CYS A 508 -9.79 14.46 35.65
N SER A 509 -10.20 15.28 36.63
CA SER A 509 -10.18 16.76 36.51
C SER A 509 -9.10 17.49 37.32
N CYS A 510 -8.28 16.83 38.14
CA CYS A 510 -7.24 17.52 38.94
C CYS A 510 -5.90 17.74 38.22
N PHE A 511 -5.65 17.19 37.03
CA PHE A 511 -4.37 17.37 36.33
C PHE A 511 -4.34 18.52 35.30
N SER A 512 -5.45 19.24 35.11
CA SER A 512 -5.54 20.33 34.11
C SER A 512 -4.99 21.68 34.60
N LEU A 513 -4.62 21.83 35.87
CA LEU A 513 -4.17 23.11 36.45
C LEU A 513 -2.65 23.30 36.55
N ALA A 514 -1.84 22.30 36.18
CA ALA A 514 -0.38 22.37 36.30
C ALA A 514 0.37 22.75 34.99
N PHE A 515 -0.32 23.00 33.87
CA PHE A 515 0.32 23.32 32.58
C PHE A 515 0.24 24.81 32.18
N TYR A 516 -0.19 25.70 33.09
CA TYR A 516 -0.07 27.16 32.94
C TYR A 516 0.94 27.71 33.94
N SER A 517 2.20 27.28 33.84
CA SER A 517 3.40 27.98 34.30
C SER A 517 4.61 27.09 34.03
N ILE A 518 5.27 27.33 32.89
CA ILE A 518 6.72 27.32 32.60
C ILE A 518 6.89 27.41 31.09
#